data_AF-A0A2N3IHE7-F1
#
_entry.id   AF-A0A2N3IHE7-F1
#
_cell.length_a   1.000
_cell.length_b   1.000
_cell.length_c   1.000
_cell.angle_alpha   90.00
_cell.angle_beta   90.00
_cell.angle_gamma   90.00
#
_symmetry.space_group_name_H-M   'P 1'
#
loop_
_entity.id
_entity.type
_entity.pdbx_description
1 polymer ?
#
loop_
_entity_poly.entity_id
_entity_poly.type
_entity_poly.pdbx_seq_one_letter_code
_entity_poly.pdbx_strand_id
1 'polypeptide(L)'
;MKKLILLSALLSACQVSETKKENNSPHQKLFEEVMAIHDEVMPSHHIIAKYRDTLTMELQELEKQKDTAKIGKFKQIHQELDYAYKAMDLWMREFDENWDKKSPDEQKAYLEKEKEKISKVSEKMKKSLEMAKSRK
;
A
#
# COMPACT_ATOMS: atom_id res chain seq x y z
N MET A 1 39.11 42.94 -19.86
CA MET A 1 37.68 42.60 -19.97
C MET A 1 37.41 41.38 -19.11
N LYS A 2 36.71 41.59 -17.98
CA LYS A 2 36.38 40.55 -17.01
C LYS A 2 35.23 39.70 -17.56
N LYS A 3 35.43 38.38 -17.70
CA LYS A 3 34.34 37.40 -17.73
C LYS A 3 34.78 36.17 -16.93
N LEU A 4 34.66 36.26 -15.61
CA LEU A 4 34.61 35.06 -14.76
C LEU A 4 33.27 34.39 -15.04
N ILE A 5 33.31 33.19 -15.59
CA ILE A 5 32.14 32.32 -15.79
C ILE A 5 31.85 31.70 -14.43
N LEU A 6 30.74 32.11 -13.82
CA LEU A 6 30.24 31.57 -12.56
C LEU A 6 29.46 30.29 -12.86
N LEU A 7 30.05 29.16 -12.47
CA LEU A 7 29.46 27.83 -12.53
C LEU A 7 28.38 27.73 -11.43
N SER A 8 27.10 27.88 -11.79
CA SER A 8 25.98 27.56 -10.91
C SER A 8 25.47 26.16 -11.23
N ALA A 9 25.94 25.20 -10.45
CA ALA A 9 25.25 23.95 -10.20
C ALA A 9 24.50 24.10 -8.88
N LEU A 10 23.19 23.84 -8.85
CA LEU A 10 22.50 23.19 -7.73
C LEU A 10 21.00 23.03 -7.99
N LEU A 11 20.59 21.77 -7.81
CA LEU A 11 19.25 21.26 -7.44
C LEU A 11 18.22 21.11 -8.56
N SER A 12 18.43 20.04 -9.31
CA SER A 12 17.35 19.25 -9.91
C SER A 12 16.37 18.81 -8.83
N ALA A 13 15.26 19.53 -8.70
CA ALA A 13 14.06 19.00 -8.08
C ALA A 13 13.43 18.03 -9.08
N CYS A 14 13.73 16.74 -8.95
CA CYS A 14 12.87 15.69 -9.49
C CYS A 14 11.56 15.73 -8.69
N GLN A 15 10.67 16.67 -9.04
CA GLN A 15 9.24 16.42 -8.91
C GLN A 15 8.95 15.26 -9.87
N VAL A 16 8.94 14.04 -9.34
CA VAL A 16 8.12 12.98 -9.92
C VAL A 16 6.69 13.45 -9.72
N SER A 17 6.23 14.27 -10.66
CA SER A 17 4.82 14.42 -10.95
C SER A 17 4.38 13.08 -11.52
N GLU A 18 3.86 12.21 -10.66
CA GLU A 18 3.00 11.12 -11.12
C GLU A 18 1.95 11.77 -12.02
N THR A 19 2.06 11.43 -13.31
CA THR A 19 1.25 12.04 -14.35
C THR A 19 -0.15 11.48 -14.15
N LYS A 20 -1.00 12.19 -13.38
CA LYS A 20 -2.43 11.90 -13.33
C LYS A 20 -2.91 11.91 -14.78
N LYS A 21 -3.18 10.72 -15.32
CA LYS A 21 -3.84 10.57 -16.62
C LYS A 21 -5.17 11.30 -16.48
N GLU A 22 -5.28 12.45 -17.13
CA GLU A 22 -6.51 13.21 -17.16
C GLU A 22 -7.51 12.42 -18.01
N ASN A 23 -8.38 11.68 -17.35
CA ASN A 23 -9.38 10.82 -17.96
C ASN A 23 -10.73 11.57 -17.93
N ASN A 24 -11.32 11.75 -19.11
CA ASN A 24 -12.60 12.45 -19.30
C ASN A 24 -13.83 11.57 -18.99
N SER A 25 -13.65 10.48 -18.25
CA SER A 25 -14.75 9.60 -17.83
C SER A 25 -15.77 10.36 -16.95
N PRO A 26 -17.08 10.13 -17.13
CA PRO A 26 -18.10 10.65 -16.21
C PRO A 26 -17.96 10.10 -14.78
N HIS A 27 -17.17 9.04 -14.57
CA HIS A 27 -16.90 8.40 -13.29
C HIS A 27 -15.51 8.71 -12.73
N GLN A 28 -14.83 9.74 -13.24
CA GLN A 28 -13.52 10.17 -12.77
C GLN A 28 -13.47 10.41 -11.25
N LYS A 29 -14.52 11.01 -10.66
CA LYS A 29 -14.60 11.20 -9.20
C LYS A 29 -14.61 9.89 -8.42
N LEU A 30 -15.34 8.89 -8.91
CA LEU A 30 -15.41 7.58 -8.27
C LEU A 30 -14.05 6.87 -8.36
N PHE A 31 -13.35 7.01 -9.48
CA PHE A 31 -11.98 6.52 -9.62
C PHE A 31 -11.02 7.21 -8.63
N GLU A 32 -11.12 8.53 -8.47
CA GLU A 32 -10.32 9.28 -7.48
C GLU A 32 -10.61 8.81 -6.04
N GLU A 33 -11.85 8.47 -5.72
CA GLU A 33 -12.19 7.89 -4.42
C GLU A 33 -11.58 6.50 -4.20
N VAL A 34 -11.54 5.65 -5.23
CA VAL A 34 -10.86 4.35 -5.17
C VAL A 34 -9.36 4.54 -4.93
N MET A 35 -8.73 5.42 -5.70
CA MET A 35 -7.28 5.67 -5.60
C MET A 35 -6.90 6.39 -4.31
N ALA A 36 -7.76 7.27 -3.78
CA ALA A 36 -7.52 7.90 -2.49
C ALA A 36 -7.38 6.87 -1.34
N ILE A 37 -8.19 5.80 -1.36
CA ILE A 37 -8.09 4.72 -0.36
C ILE A 37 -6.78 3.94 -0.55
N HIS A 38 -6.42 3.62 -1.79
CA HIS A 38 -5.14 2.97 -2.11
C HIS A 38 -3.97 3.80 -1.58
N ASP A 39 -3.88 5.07 -1.98
CA ASP A 39 -2.79 5.98 -1.65
C ASP A 39 -2.66 6.20 -0.14
N GLU A 40 -3.79 6.26 0.59
CA GLU A 40 -3.81 6.39 2.04
C GLU A 40 -3.03 5.26 2.75
N VAL A 41 -3.14 4.02 2.25
CA VAL A 41 -2.53 2.85 2.90
C VAL A 41 -1.25 2.37 2.22
N MET A 42 -0.85 2.93 1.08
CA MET A 42 0.42 2.59 0.45
C MET A 42 1.65 2.77 1.36
N PRO A 43 1.77 3.84 2.18
CA PRO A 43 2.85 3.93 3.17
C PRO A 43 2.86 2.77 4.17
N SER A 44 1.68 2.23 4.50
CA SER A 44 1.53 1.09 5.41
C SER A 44 2.12 -0.20 4.83
N HIS A 45 2.19 -0.36 3.51
CA HIS A 45 2.75 -1.55 2.87
C HIS A 45 4.23 -1.76 3.24
N HIS A 46 5.04 -0.68 3.23
CA HIS A 46 6.42 -0.72 3.70
C HIS A 46 6.53 -1.00 5.21
N ILE A 47 5.64 -0.41 6.01
CA ILE A 47 5.62 -0.62 7.47
C ILE A 47 5.27 -2.07 7.80
N ILE A 48 4.33 -2.68 7.09
CA ILE A 48 3.95 -4.09 7.22
C ILE A 48 5.16 -4.99 6.93
N ALA A 49 5.90 -4.74 5.84
CA ALA A 49 7.12 -5.49 5.52
C ALA A 49 8.14 -5.45 6.68
N LYS A 50 8.41 -4.27 7.22
CA LYS A 50 9.31 -4.11 8.37
C LYS A 50 8.87 -4.90 9.60
N TYR A 51 7.57 -4.91 9.90
CA TYR A 51 7.04 -5.69 11.03
C TYR A 51 7.12 -7.20 10.79
N ARG A 52 6.95 -7.68 9.54
CA ARG A 52 7.14 -9.09 9.19
C ARG A 52 8.57 -9.55 9.46
N ASP A 53 9.56 -8.76 9.03
CA ASP A 53 10.98 -9.05 9.27
C ASP A 53 11.28 -9.06 10.78
N THR A 54 10.78 -8.06 11.50
CA THR A 54 10.95 -7.97 12.96
C THR A 54 10.33 -9.19 13.67
N LEU A 55 9.10 -9.57 13.31
CA LEU A 55 8.42 -10.73 13.89
C LEU A 55 9.12 -12.04 13.55
N THR A 56 9.73 -12.16 12.36
CA THR A 56 10.54 -13.32 12.00
C THR A 56 11.71 -13.48 12.97
N MET A 57 12.43 -12.39 13.26
CA MET A 57 13.54 -12.41 14.23
C MET A 57 13.05 -12.71 15.66
N GLU A 58 11.93 -12.09 16.08
CA GLU A 58 11.34 -12.32 17.41
C GLU A 58 10.88 -13.78 17.57
N LEU A 59 10.26 -14.38 16.55
CA LEU A 59 9.85 -15.78 16.56
C LEU A 59 11.04 -16.74 16.68
N GLN A 60 12.12 -16.49 15.92
CA GLN A 60 13.35 -17.29 16.02
C GLN A 60 13.93 -17.27 17.44
N GLU A 61 13.89 -16.12 18.11
CA GLU A 61 14.37 -15.99 19.48
C GLU A 61 13.45 -16.71 20.48
N LEU A 62 12.13 -16.55 20.36
CA LEU A 62 11.17 -17.26 21.20
C LEU A 62 11.30 -18.79 21.07
N GLU A 63 11.56 -19.28 19.86
CA GLU A 63 11.79 -20.70 19.59
C GLU A 63 13.06 -21.21 20.28
N LYS A 64 14.16 -20.44 20.28
CA LYS A 64 15.38 -20.77 21.04
C LYS A 64 15.14 -20.79 22.55
N GLN A 65 14.36 -19.84 23.06
CA GLN A 65 14.01 -19.72 24.47
C GLN A 65 12.94 -20.73 24.92
N LYS A 66 12.31 -21.46 23.99
CA LYS A 66 11.17 -22.35 24.24
C LYS A 66 9.98 -21.64 24.90
N ASP A 67 9.80 -20.34 24.65
CA ASP A 67 8.66 -19.55 25.16
C ASP A 67 7.40 -19.83 24.33
N THR A 68 6.77 -20.98 24.61
CA THR A 68 5.58 -21.45 23.89
C THR A 68 4.35 -20.56 24.10
N ALA A 69 4.32 -19.74 25.15
CA ALA A 69 3.19 -18.87 25.47
C ALA A 69 3.01 -17.75 24.42
N LYS A 70 4.12 -17.25 23.86
CA LYS A 70 4.09 -16.13 22.89
C LYS A 70 4.15 -16.57 21.44
N ILE A 71 4.73 -17.74 21.14
CA ILE A 71 4.93 -18.24 19.78
C ILE A 71 3.63 -18.26 18.96
N GLY A 72 2.53 -18.77 19.54
CA GLY A 72 1.24 -18.85 18.84
C GLY A 72 0.72 -17.47 18.41
N LYS A 73 0.67 -16.52 19.35
CA LYS A 73 0.25 -15.13 19.10
C LYS A 73 1.12 -14.47 18.03
N PHE A 74 2.44 -14.61 18.12
CA PHE A 74 3.36 -13.96 17.19
C PHE A 74 3.28 -14.56 15.78
N LYS A 75 3.08 -15.89 15.66
CA LYS A 75 2.85 -16.55 14.36
C LYS A 75 1.57 -16.06 13.71
N GLN A 76 0.48 -15.93 14.47
CA GLN A 76 -0.77 -15.38 13.96
C GLN A 76 -0.60 -13.95 13.46
N ILE A 77 0.02 -13.06 14.24
CA ILE A 77 0.26 -11.67 13.83
C ILE A 77 1.11 -11.61 12.56
N HIS A 78 2.15 -12.45 12.47
CA HIS A 78 3.00 -12.53 11.28
C HIS A 78 2.19 -12.97 10.04
N GLN A 79 1.29 -13.94 10.17
CA GLN A 79 0.40 -14.38 9.09
C GLN A 79 -0.56 -13.27 8.64
N GLU A 80 -1.18 -12.55 9.58
CA GLU A 80 -2.09 -11.44 9.26
C GLU A 80 -1.38 -10.32 8.49
N LEU A 81 -0.14 -9.99 8.88
CA LEU A 81 0.70 -9.03 8.15
C LEU A 81 1.04 -9.53 6.74
N ASP A 82 1.37 -10.81 6.58
CA ASP A 82 1.67 -11.42 5.28
C ASP A 82 0.44 -11.41 4.35
N TYR A 83 -0.74 -11.72 4.88
CA TYR A 83 -1.99 -11.64 4.13
C TYR A 83 -2.34 -10.19 3.74
N ALA A 84 -2.19 -9.23 4.64
CA ALA A 84 -2.44 -7.83 4.33
C ALA A 84 -1.48 -7.30 3.26
N TYR A 85 -0.19 -7.68 3.35
CA TYR A 85 0.83 -7.33 2.36
C TYR A 85 0.44 -7.84 0.96
N LYS A 86 0.16 -9.15 0.84
CA LYS A 86 -0.21 -9.79 -0.42
C LYS A 86 -1.55 -9.30 -0.98
N ALA A 87 -2.49 -8.91 -0.12
CA ALA A 87 -3.79 -8.42 -0.55
C ALA A 87 -3.68 -7.10 -1.33
N MET A 88 -2.79 -6.19 -0.91
CA MET A 88 -2.52 -4.97 -1.67
C MET A 88 -1.85 -5.28 -3.01
N ASP A 89 -0.83 -6.14 -3.03
CA ASP A 89 -0.15 -6.55 -4.27
C ASP A 89 -1.12 -7.20 -5.27
N LEU A 90 -2.01 -8.06 -4.76
CA LEU A 90 -3.02 -8.72 -5.57
C LEU A 90 -3.99 -7.69 -6.17
N TRP A 91 -4.47 -6.75 -5.36
CA TRP A 91 -5.38 -5.71 -5.82
C TRP A 91 -4.75 -4.85 -6.91
N MET A 92 -3.51 -4.37 -6.71
CA MET A 92 -2.80 -3.57 -7.72
C MET A 92 -2.61 -4.34 -9.03
N ARG A 93 -2.30 -5.64 -8.96
CA ARG A 93 -2.12 -6.50 -10.13
C ARG A 93 -3.42 -6.79 -10.88
N GLU A 94 -4.54 -6.90 -10.15
CA GLU A 94 -5.85 -7.22 -10.72
C GLU A 94 -6.64 -6.00 -11.18
N PHE A 95 -6.22 -4.80 -10.80
CA PHE A 95 -6.89 -3.57 -11.22
C PHE A 95 -6.75 -3.37 -12.74
N ASP A 96 -7.90 -3.35 -13.43
CA ASP A 96 -7.99 -3.07 -14.87
C ASP A 96 -7.68 -1.58 -15.16
N GLU A 97 -6.49 -1.32 -15.68
CA GLU A 97 -6.05 0.03 -16.11
C GLU A 97 -6.89 0.59 -17.28
N ASN A 98 -7.62 -0.25 -18.00
CA ASN A 98 -8.48 0.14 -19.13
C ASN A 98 -9.96 0.25 -18.73
N TRP A 99 -10.25 0.44 -17.44
CA TRP A 99 -11.61 0.59 -16.94
C TRP A 99 -12.39 1.70 -17.67
N ASP A 100 -11.69 2.75 -18.09
CA ASP A 100 -12.21 3.94 -18.77
C ASP A 100 -12.68 3.69 -20.22
N LYS A 101 -12.30 2.56 -20.81
CA LYS A 101 -12.74 2.14 -22.15
C LYS A 101 -14.09 1.41 -22.13
N LYS A 102 -14.62 1.08 -20.96
CA LYS A 102 -15.92 0.41 -20.80
C LYS A 102 -17.07 1.41 -21.03
N SER A 103 -18.30 0.94 -21.17
CA SER A 103 -19.48 1.83 -21.17
C SER A 103 -19.63 2.53 -19.81
N PRO A 104 -20.31 3.69 -19.71
CA PRO A 104 -20.47 4.40 -18.43
C PRO A 104 -21.03 3.53 -17.30
N ASP A 105 -22.05 2.72 -17.58
CA ASP A 105 -22.64 1.83 -16.55
C ASP A 105 -21.65 0.76 -16.08
N GLU A 106 -20.86 0.19 -17.00
CA GLU A 106 -19.80 -0.77 -16.67
C GLU A 106 -18.65 -0.13 -15.90
N GLN A 107 -18.25 1.10 -16.25
CA GLN A 107 -17.25 1.88 -15.50
C GLN A 107 -17.69 2.04 -14.05
N LYS A 108 -18.93 2.49 -13.84
CA LYS A 108 -19.49 2.69 -12.51
C LYS A 108 -19.51 1.40 -11.70
N ALA A 109 -20.09 0.33 -12.25
CA ALA A 109 -20.20 -0.95 -11.56
C ALA A 109 -18.82 -1.55 -11.23
N TYR A 110 -17.86 -1.42 -12.14
CA TYR A 110 -16.48 -1.85 -11.92
C TYR A 110 -15.83 -1.07 -10.77
N LEU A 111 -15.87 0.27 -10.82
CA LEU A 111 -15.23 1.10 -9.80
C LEU A 111 -15.90 0.99 -8.43
N GLU A 112 -17.22 0.80 -8.35
CA GLU A 112 -17.91 0.53 -7.07
C GLU A 112 -17.40 -0.77 -6.43
N LYS A 113 -17.21 -1.82 -7.25
CA LYS A 113 -16.63 -3.08 -6.80
C LYS A 113 -15.17 -2.93 -6.37
N GLU A 114 -14.37 -2.18 -7.13
CA GLU A 114 -12.97 -1.92 -6.74
C GLU A 114 -12.87 -1.09 -5.47
N LYS A 115 -13.78 -0.12 -5.26
CA LYS A 115 -13.89 0.65 -4.02
C LYS A 115 -14.15 -0.25 -2.82
N GLU A 116 -15.05 -1.22 -2.94
CA GLU A 116 -15.31 -2.19 -1.88
C GLU A 116 -14.07 -3.06 -1.59
N LYS A 117 -13.41 -3.57 -2.64
CA LYS A 117 -12.21 -4.40 -2.50
C LYS A 117 -11.07 -3.63 -1.81
N ILE A 118 -10.73 -2.44 -2.29
CA ILE A 118 -9.63 -1.65 -1.71
C ILE A 118 -9.94 -1.20 -0.28
N SER A 119 -11.21 -0.96 0.05
CA SER A 119 -11.63 -0.68 1.43
C SER A 119 -11.35 -1.86 2.36
N LYS A 120 -11.65 -3.09 1.92
CA LYS A 120 -11.35 -4.31 2.69
C LYS A 120 -9.83 -4.54 2.84
N VAL A 121 -9.06 -4.25 1.79
CA VAL A 121 -7.59 -4.29 1.85
C VAL A 121 -7.07 -3.28 2.88
N SER A 122 -7.53 -2.03 2.81
CA SER A 122 -7.20 -0.95 3.74
C SER A 122 -7.50 -1.34 5.18
N GLU A 123 -8.68 -1.90 5.45
CA GLU A 123 -9.05 -2.40 6.78
C GLU A 123 -8.11 -3.50 7.29
N LYS A 124 -7.76 -4.48 6.45
CA LYS A 124 -6.82 -5.56 6.81
C LYS A 124 -5.42 -5.03 7.10
N MET A 125 -4.93 -4.09 6.31
CA MET A 125 -3.63 -3.45 6.53
C MET A 125 -3.62 -2.70 7.87
N LYS A 126 -4.64 -1.89 8.14
CA LYS A 126 -4.76 -1.15 9.41
C LYS A 126 -4.84 -2.11 10.60
N LYS A 127 -5.69 -3.14 10.54
CA LYS A 127 -5.87 -4.12 11.63
C LYS A 127 -4.60 -4.93 11.90
N SER A 128 -3.94 -5.44 10.86
CA SER A 128 -2.69 -6.22 11.03
C SER A 128 -1.57 -5.38 11.64
N LEU A 129 -1.47 -4.10 11.28
CA LEU A 129 -0.54 -3.16 11.90
C LEU A 129 -0.87 -2.88 13.38
N GLU A 130 -2.13 -2.70 13.74
CA GLU A 130 -2.52 -2.54 15.14
C GLU A 130 -2.21 -3.78 15.98
N MET A 131 -2.44 -4.98 15.45
CA MET A 131 -2.02 -6.24 16.08
C MET A 131 -0.50 -6.29 16.27
N ALA A 132 0.27 -5.88 15.26
CA ALA A 132 1.72 -5.84 15.34
C ALA A 132 2.22 -4.83 16.38
N LYS A 133 1.67 -3.61 16.42
CA LYS A 133 2.06 -2.57 17.39
C LYS A 133 1.75 -2.97 18.83
N SER A 134 0.62 -3.66 19.07
CA SER A 134 0.15 -4.09 20.39
C SER A 134 0.65 -5.48 20.83
N ARG A 135 1.61 -6.06 20.11
CA ARG A 135 2.02 -7.46 20.34
C ARG A 135 2.74 -7.70 21.66
N LYS A 136 3.43 -6.68 22.19
CA LYS A 136 4.30 -6.74 23.37
C LYS A 136 3.53 -6.65 24.67
#